data_AF-A0A3P4B0J4-F1
#
_entry.id   AF-A0A3P4B0J4-F1
#
_cell.length_a   1.000
_cell.length_b   1.000
_cell.length_c   1.000
_cell.angle_alpha   90.00
_cell.angle_beta   90.00
_cell.angle_gamma   90.00
#
_symmetry.space_group_name_H-M   'P 1'
#
loop_
_entity.id
_entity.type
_entity.pdbx_description
1 polymer ?
#
loop_
_entity_poly.entity_id
_entity_poly.type
_entity_poly.pdbx_seq_one_letter_code
_entity_poly.pdbx_strand_id
1 'polypeptide(L)'
;MKRRLAAATAAMLVLVQVAPAAAADYAAILTPARPGLPLAHPLADKPLAPPPLSSMADRPVKPAYVAGLPGLPQYRMVSDDFGRKIPKFDGVFIRKSRVENGEVVIPPGGLYYHEDTWGGEVALRGEIVPVLGRMATYVDYDMSIEVQENVTIPAGGSAVVGGTVYHYYATVGHETMANHALHVKTIAGTDWEWAFGAPVLSANETNWWGNRFTQLYNQGQAREVSPQKLEFDWLSGIRMDRLLLAEQKVFAGLAAQGDSWQVGARTLRVAQVDEQAGTATLELLENGEVKNTRTVGPVKKELLIEDTAARKALVFEDGDMVAFLSPWPNAFEGGKANLKVYGKAFSLRYGEDYAPDPRYASYPVGCPTGHNFGFMLVNKEEIRLKPGASATGPEGYFKIVVDAIDGDKVTAWHVEDKDGARSINLGGPEVASVDLVLGQGRVAGQAILKDVGRTMLARMYDAAARADGNAAPAGAQAPAQPQEPAASAGMSPSLIIALALLALGCLVVGFELGRRRRA
;
A
#
# COMPACT_ATOMS: atom_id res chain seq x y z
N MET A 1 55.44 -15.62 -60.75
CA MET A 1 54.33 -14.64 -60.77
C MET A 1 53.08 -15.35 -60.28
N LYS A 2 52.36 -15.00 -59.20
CA LYS A 2 52.32 -13.83 -58.32
C LYS A 2 51.97 -14.34 -56.91
N ARG A 3 52.72 -13.87 -55.91
CA ARG A 3 52.43 -14.00 -54.49
C ARG A 3 51.18 -13.17 -54.14
N ARG A 4 50.35 -13.63 -53.20
CA ARG A 4 49.46 -12.76 -52.42
C ARG A 4 49.73 -12.99 -50.93
N LEU A 5 50.29 -11.95 -50.33
CA LEU A 5 50.40 -11.70 -48.89
C LEU A 5 49.14 -10.94 -48.41
N ALA A 6 49.02 -10.84 -47.08
CA ALA A 6 48.26 -9.87 -46.27
C ALA A 6 46.82 -10.27 -45.93
N ALA A 7 46.31 -10.09 -44.71
CA ALA A 7 46.87 -9.64 -43.44
C ALA A 7 45.95 -10.17 -42.32
N ALA A 8 46.53 -10.66 -41.22
CA ALA A 8 45.77 -11.02 -40.02
C ALA A 8 45.75 -9.83 -39.07
N THR A 9 44.57 -9.23 -38.89
CA THR A 9 44.33 -8.15 -37.92
C THR A 9 44.07 -8.79 -36.56
N ALA A 10 45.05 -8.75 -35.66
CA ALA A 10 44.86 -9.14 -34.27
C ALA A 10 44.14 -8.01 -33.52
N ALA A 11 42.87 -8.21 -33.19
CA ALA A 11 42.14 -7.34 -32.27
C ALA A 11 42.60 -7.64 -30.83
N MET A 12 43.33 -6.72 -30.21
CA MET A 12 43.58 -6.73 -28.77
C MET A 12 42.25 -6.42 -28.05
N LEU A 13 41.62 -7.45 -27.47
CA LEU A 13 40.65 -7.26 -26.41
C LEU A 13 41.38 -6.73 -25.17
N VAL A 14 41.26 -5.44 -24.91
CA VAL A 14 41.56 -4.87 -23.60
C VAL A 14 40.42 -5.30 -22.68
N LEU A 15 40.65 -6.36 -21.90
CA LEU A 15 39.84 -6.68 -20.73
C LEU A 15 40.06 -5.57 -19.71
N VAL A 16 39.19 -4.56 -19.71
CA VAL A 16 39.06 -3.64 -18.58
C VAL A 16 38.52 -4.48 -17.43
N GLN A 17 39.42 -4.89 -16.54
CA GLN A 17 39.02 -5.37 -15.22
C GLN A 17 38.41 -4.17 -14.49
N VAL A 18 37.07 -4.07 -14.52
CA VAL A 18 36.33 -3.21 -13.61
C VAL A 18 36.58 -3.79 -12.23
N ALA A 19 37.42 -3.13 -11.43
CA ALA A 19 37.55 -3.46 -10.03
C ALA A 19 36.13 -3.43 -9.41
N PRO A 20 35.73 -4.43 -8.61
CA PRO A 20 34.46 -4.34 -7.90
C PRO A 20 34.48 -3.05 -7.10
N ALA A 21 33.55 -2.15 -7.39
CA ALA A 21 33.34 -0.97 -6.56
C ALA A 21 33.21 -1.49 -5.13
N ALA A 22 34.02 -0.97 -4.21
CA ALA A 22 33.87 -1.28 -2.80
C ALA A 22 32.40 -1.02 -2.45
N ALA A 23 31.70 -2.04 -1.95
CA ALA A 23 30.29 -1.92 -1.59
C ALA A 23 30.13 -0.68 -0.71
N ALA A 24 29.33 0.27 -1.16
CA ALA A 24 29.18 1.52 -0.46
C ALA A 24 28.61 1.25 0.93
N ASP A 25 29.17 1.88 1.98
CA ASP A 25 28.59 1.83 3.32
C ASP A 25 27.32 2.68 3.33
N TYR A 26 26.20 2.05 2.96
CA TYR A 26 24.92 2.74 2.88
C TYR A 26 24.43 3.25 4.22
N ALA A 27 24.90 2.69 5.35
CA ALA A 27 24.57 3.22 6.66
C ALA A 27 25.17 4.62 6.88
N ALA A 28 26.31 4.91 6.24
CA ALA A 28 26.94 6.23 6.26
C ALA A 28 26.38 7.19 5.19
N ILE A 29 25.74 6.68 4.14
CA ILE A 29 25.22 7.50 3.02
C ILE A 29 23.78 7.93 3.26
N LEU A 30 22.95 7.05 3.83
CA LEU A 30 21.54 7.30 4.03
C LEU A 30 21.31 8.29 5.18
N THR A 31 20.36 9.19 4.97
CA THR A 31 19.99 10.19 5.97
C THR A 31 18.95 9.58 6.93
N PRO A 32 19.13 9.65 8.26
CA PRO A 32 18.09 9.28 9.22
C PRO A 32 16.87 10.22 9.11
N ALA A 33 15.72 9.78 9.63
CA ALA A 33 14.49 10.58 9.60
C ALA A 33 14.62 11.92 10.33
N ARG A 34 15.51 11.99 11.34
CA ARG A 34 15.86 13.24 12.05
C ARG A 34 17.37 13.35 12.24
N PRO A 35 17.94 14.57 12.12
CA PRO A 35 19.35 14.80 12.40
C PRO A 35 19.75 14.31 13.80
N GLY A 36 20.88 13.61 13.89
CA GLY A 36 21.42 13.12 15.16
C GLY A 36 20.82 11.80 15.67
N LEU A 37 19.84 11.22 14.98
CA LEU A 37 19.31 9.89 15.30
C LEU A 37 19.94 8.81 14.41
N PRO A 38 19.95 7.53 14.86
CA PRO A 38 20.33 6.43 13.98
C PRO A 38 19.31 6.23 12.85
N LEU A 39 19.68 5.41 11.86
CA LEU A 39 18.68 4.80 10.98
C LEU A 39 17.75 3.94 11.83
N ALA A 40 16.45 4.20 11.74
CA ALA A 40 15.44 3.51 12.58
C ALA A 40 15.28 2.03 12.21
N HIS A 41 15.64 1.67 10.98
CA HIS A 41 15.51 0.33 10.43
C HIS A 41 16.86 -0.19 9.97
N PRO A 42 17.12 -1.50 10.14
CA PRO A 42 18.30 -2.12 9.58
C PRO A 42 18.30 -2.05 8.04
N LEU A 43 19.48 -2.10 7.45
CA LEU A 43 19.60 -2.35 6.02
C LEU A 43 19.24 -3.81 5.73
N ALA A 44 18.56 -4.04 4.60
CA ALA A 44 18.27 -5.38 4.15
C ALA A 44 19.57 -6.08 3.71
N ASP A 45 19.85 -7.27 4.26
CA ASP A 45 21.02 -8.06 3.88
C ASP A 45 20.97 -8.54 2.42
N LYS A 46 19.75 -8.68 1.88
CA LYS A 46 19.48 -9.09 0.51
C LYS A 46 18.17 -8.50 -0.01
N PRO A 47 18.06 -8.27 -1.32
CA PRO A 47 16.79 -7.91 -1.93
C PRO A 47 15.80 -9.07 -1.81
N LEU A 48 14.52 -8.75 -1.63
CA LEU A 48 13.41 -9.69 -1.75
C LEU A 48 12.57 -9.32 -2.96
N ALA A 49 12.11 -10.32 -3.71
CA ALA A 49 11.26 -10.09 -4.86
C ALA A 49 9.97 -9.39 -4.41
N PRO A 50 9.57 -8.27 -5.05
CA PRO A 50 8.27 -7.67 -4.78
C PRO A 50 7.14 -8.60 -5.20
N PRO A 51 5.88 -8.35 -4.77
CA PRO A 51 4.76 -9.10 -5.30
C PRO A 51 4.79 -9.03 -6.83
N PRO A 52 4.51 -10.13 -7.55
CA PRO A 52 4.42 -10.09 -9.00
C PRO A 52 3.48 -8.96 -9.40
N LEU A 53 3.75 -8.33 -10.55
CA LEU A 53 2.87 -7.32 -11.13
C LEU A 53 2.76 -5.99 -10.33
N SER A 54 3.74 -5.62 -9.52
CA SER A 54 3.72 -4.37 -8.71
C SER A 54 4.01 -3.07 -9.48
N SER A 55 4.41 -3.16 -10.75
CA SER A 55 4.85 -2.00 -11.53
C SER A 55 3.68 -1.22 -12.15
N MET A 56 3.95 -0.03 -12.68
CA MET A 56 2.94 0.75 -13.41
C MET A 56 2.48 0.07 -14.70
N ALA A 57 3.39 -0.67 -15.36
CA ALA A 57 3.06 -1.44 -16.57
C ALA A 57 2.07 -2.58 -16.27
N ASP A 58 1.94 -2.97 -15.00
CA ASP A 58 1.15 -4.09 -14.54
C ASP A 58 -0.25 -3.70 -14.03
N ARG A 59 -0.59 -2.41 -14.11
CA ARG A 59 -1.91 -1.92 -13.69
C ARG A 59 -3.04 -2.60 -14.48
N PRO A 60 -4.24 -2.73 -13.88
CA PRO A 60 -5.40 -3.27 -14.58
C PRO A 60 -5.70 -2.49 -15.86
N VAL A 61 -5.98 -3.21 -16.95
CA VAL A 61 -6.32 -2.60 -18.24
C VAL A 61 -7.83 -2.64 -18.40
N LYS A 62 -8.44 -1.46 -18.49
CA LYS A 62 -9.90 -1.29 -18.62
C LYS A 62 -10.71 -2.03 -17.53
N PRO A 63 -10.32 -1.97 -16.23
CA PRO A 63 -10.98 -2.76 -15.21
C PRO A 63 -12.46 -2.42 -15.04
N ALA A 64 -13.25 -3.41 -14.62
CA ALA A 64 -14.53 -3.20 -13.99
C ALA A 64 -14.34 -2.52 -12.63
N TYR A 65 -15.31 -1.73 -12.19
CA TYR A 65 -15.30 -1.09 -10.88
C TYR A 65 -16.51 -1.49 -10.06
N VAL A 66 -16.24 -1.91 -8.82
CA VAL A 66 -17.26 -2.23 -7.82
C VAL A 66 -16.93 -1.44 -6.57
N ALA A 67 -17.82 -0.53 -6.15
CA ALA A 67 -17.53 0.33 -4.99
C ALA A 67 -17.41 -0.46 -3.68
N GLY A 68 -18.09 -1.59 -3.55
CA GLY A 68 -17.98 -2.50 -2.42
C GLY A 68 -19.06 -3.57 -2.45
N LEU A 69 -18.96 -4.52 -1.51
CA LEU A 69 -19.98 -5.53 -1.21
C LEU A 69 -20.23 -5.55 0.30
N PRO A 70 -21.41 -5.94 0.79
CA PRO A 70 -21.72 -5.99 2.23
C PRO A 70 -20.69 -6.75 3.07
N GLY A 71 -20.21 -7.89 2.58
CA GLY A 71 -19.19 -8.73 3.21
C GLY A 71 -17.75 -8.23 3.01
N LEU A 72 -17.53 -7.16 2.23
CA LEU A 72 -16.24 -6.50 1.99
C LEU A 72 -16.34 -5.03 2.46
N PRO A 73 -16.17 -4.78 3.77
CA PRO A 73 -16.48 -3.49 4.37
C PRO A 73 -15.71 -2.34 3.72
N GLN A 74 -16.44 -1.26 3.45
CA GLN A 74 -15.89 0.00 3.00
C GLN A 74 -16.16 1.01 4.11
N TYR A 75 -15.11 1.59 4.71
CA TYR A 75 -15.25 2.55 5.81
C TYR A 75 -15.71 1.92 7.14
N ARG A 76 -15.20 0.75 7.50
CA ARG A 76 -15.45 0.20 8.84
C ARG A 76 -14.62 0.97 9.87
N MET A 77 -15.28 1.73 10.73
CA MET A 77 -14.60 2.41 11.84
C MET A 77 -14.21 1.41 12.92
N VAL A 78 -12.93 1.38 13.27
CA VAL A 78 -12.40 0.65 14.43
C VAL A 78 -11.68 1.62 15.36
N SER A 79 -11.63 1.30 16.65
CA SER A 79 -10.96 2.13 17.66
C SER A 79 -9.68 1.47 18.16
N ASP A 80 -8.62 2.25 18.36
CA ASP A 80 -7.46 1.85 19.17
C ASP A 80 -7.79 1.86 20.68
N ASP A 81 -6.85 1.41 21.52
CA ASP A 81 -7.04 1.44 22.99
C ASP A 81 -7.15 2.86 23.57
N PHE A 82 -6.89 3.91 22.78
CA PHE A 82 -6.99 5.32 23.16
C PHE A 82 -8.24 5.99 22.59
N GLY A 83 -9.13 5.23 21.95
CA GLY A 83 -10.38 5.72 21.38
C GLY A 83 -10.23 6.47 20.05
N ARG A 84 -9.03 6.50 19.44
CA ARG A 84 -8.85 7.04 18.09
C ARG A 84 -9.58 6.12 17.12
N LYS A 85 -10.50 6.68 16.34
CA LYS A 85 -11.25 5.93 15.33
C LYS A 85 -10.57 6.03 13.97
N ILE A 86 -10.34 4.89 13.34
CA ILE A 86 -9.69 4.78 12.04
C ILE A 86 -10.59 3.96 11.10
N PRO A 87 -10.89 4.45 9.87
CA PRO A 87 -11.65 3.68 8.91
C PRO A 87 -10.78 2.63 8.21
N LYS A 88 -11.36 1.44 8.04
CA LYS A 88 -10.79 0.26 7.36
C LYS A 88 -11.57 -0.05 6.09
N PHE A 89 -10.87 -0.55 5.08
CA PHE A 89 -11.47 -0.88 3.79
C PHE A 89 -10.91 -2.21 3.29
N ASP A 90 -11.79 -3.03 2.75
CA ASP A 90 -11.40 -4.20 1.98
C ASP A 90 -11.32 -3.83 0.49
N GLY A 91 -10.28 -4.33 -0.18
CA GLY A 91 -10.11 -4.21 -1.61
C GLY A 91 -9.91 -5.56 -2.26
N VAL A 92 -10.42 -5.71 -3.48
CA VAL A 92 -10.12 -6.86 -4.35
C VAL A 92 -9.73 -6.34 -5.72
N PHE A 93 -8.61 -6.82 -6.22
CA PHE A 93 -8.03 -6.32 -7.46
C PHE A 93 -7.67 -7.47 -8.37
N ILE A 94 -8.02 -7.32 -9.65
CA ILE A 94 -7.61 -8.25 -10.71
C ILE A 94 -6.89 -7.44 -11.80
N ARG A 95 -5.73 -7.93 -12.24
CA ARG A 95 -4.90 -7.31 -13.26
C ARG A 95 -4.38 -8.35 -14.25
N LYS A 96 -4.21 -7.91 -15.49
CA LYS A 96 -3.61 -8.71 -16.58
C LYS A 96 -4.34 -10.03 -16.84
N SER A 97 -5.62 -10.09 -16.49
CA SER A 97 -6.46 -11.21 -16.88
C SER A 97 -6.74 -11.16 -18.38
N ARG A 98 -7.01 -12.32 -18.97
CA ARG A 98 -7.24 -12.47 -20.41
C ARG A 98 -8.15 -13.66 -20.68
N VAL A 99 -8.82 -13.66 -21.84
CA VAL A 99 -9.45 -14.88 -22.36
C VAL A 99 -8.42 -15.65 -23.19
N GLU A 100 -8.24 -16.93 -22.86
CA GLU A 100 -7.32 -17.84 -23.54
C GLU A 100 -7.99 -19.22 -23.64
N ASN A 101 -8.13 -19.75 -24.86
CA ASN A 101 -8.72 -21.07 -25.11
C ASN A 101 -10.13 -21.27 -24.50
N GLY A 102 -10.96 -20.23 -24.52
CA GLY A 102 -12.32 -20.27 -23.96
C GLY A 102 -12.37 -20.25 -22.43
N GLU A 103 -11.27 -19.90 -21.77
CA GLU A 103 -11.16 -19.73 -20.33
C GLU A 103 -10.71 -18.30 -20.00
N VAL A 104 -11.19 -17.76 -18.89
CA VAL A 104 -10.57 -16.59 -18.27
C VAL A 104 -9.33 -17.06 -17.51
N VAL A 105 -8.21 -16.42 -17.76
CA VAL A 105 -6.93 -16.68 -17.11
C VAL A 105 -6.52 -15.46 -16.29
N ILE A 106 -6.30 -15.65 -14.98
CA ILE A 106 -5.70 -14.65 -14.09
C ILE A 106 -4.29 -15.15 -13.75
N PRO A 107 -3.23 -14.42 -14.11
CA PRO A 107 -1.86 -14.89 -13.90
C PRO A 107 -1.48 -14.94 -12.41
N PRO A 108 -0.35 -15.57 -12.05
CA PRO A 108 0.28 -15.40 -10.74
C PRO A 108 0.43 -13.92 -10.38
N GLY A 109 0.00 -13.56 -9.19
CA GLY A 109 -0.10 -12.19 -8.71
C GLY A 109 -1.12 -11.30 -9.41
N GLY A 110 -1.93 -11.86 -10.32
CA GLY A 110 -3.00 -11.17 -11.02
C GLY A 110 -4.23 -10.88 -10.14
N LEU A 111 -4.45 -11.64 -9.05
CA LEU A 111 -5.51 -11.45 -8.07
C LEU A 111 -4.89 -11.12 -6.70
N TYR A 112 -5.36 -10.05 -6.07
CA TYR A 112 -5.05 -9.82 -4.66
C TYR A 112 -6.21 -9.23 -3.86
N TYR A 113 -6.32 -9.71 -2.62
CA TYR A 113 -7.04 -9.03 -1.54
C TYR A 113 -6.12 -7.98 -0.92
N HIS A 114 -6.70 -6.87 -0.48
CA HIS A 114 -6.00 -5.81 0.22
C HIS A 114 -6.83 -5.35 1.42
N GLU A 115 -6.25 -5.43 2.61
CA GLU A 115 -6.72 -4.62 3.73
C GLU A 115 -6.08 -3.24 3.57
N ASP A 116 -6.89 -2.18 3.62
CA ASP A 116 -6.43 -0.79 3.49
C ASP A 116 -6.84 0.00 4.71
N THR A 117 -5.87 0.70 5.29
CA THR A 117 -6.10 1.59 6.42
C THR A 117 -5.82 3.05 6.11
N TRP A 118 -6.80 3.89 6.48
CA TRP A 118 -6.65 5.33 6.36
C TRP A 118 -5.92 5.94 7.56
N GLY A 119 -4.76 6.55 7.31
CA GLY A 119 -4.06 7.37 8.32
C GLY A 119 -2.99 6.64 9.11
N GLY A 120 -2.75 5.36 8.78
CA GLY A 120 -1.67 4.52 9.27
C GLY A 120 -1.83 4.07 10.73
N GLU A 121 -1.77 2.77 10.98
CA GLU A 121 -1.78 2.24 12.35
C GLU A 121 -0.40 2.30 12.99
N VAL A 122 -0.39 2.53 14.29
CA VAL A 122 0.83 2.66 15.08
C VAL A 122 0.99 1.41 15.95
N ALA A 123 2.18 0.79 15.90
CA ALA A 123 2.51 -0.34 16.75
C ALA A 123 2.39 0.01 18.25
N LEU A 124 2.21 -1.01 19.10
CA LEU A 124 2.10 -0.90 20.56
C LEU A 124 0.88 -0.09 21.07
N ARG A 125 -0.01 0.38 20.19
CA ARG A 125 -1.21 1.14 20.58
C ARG A 125 -2.47 0.31 20.75
N GLY A 126 -2.46 -0.97 20.37
CA GLY A 126 -3.67 -1.79 20.35
C GLY A 126 -4.60 -1.42 19.19
N GLU A 127 -4.02 -1.02 18.07
CA GLU A 127 -4.74 -0.75 16.83
C GLU A 127 -5.36 -2.05 16.29
N ILE A 128 -6.53 -1.96 15.67
CA ILE A 128 -7.20 -3.13 15.07
C ILE A 128 -6.95 -3.14 13.57
N VAL A 129 -6.51 -4.28 13.05
CA VAL A 129 -6.30 -4.58 11.63
C VAL A 129 -7.18 -5.78 11.27
N PRO A 130 -8.31 -5.57 10.56
CA PRO A 130 -9.17 -6.68 10.17
C PRO A 130 -8.45 -7.65 9.22
N VAL A 131 -8.47 -8.94 9.50
CA VAL A 131 -7.94 -9.98 8.61
C VAL A 131 -9.09 -10.84 8.14
N LEU A 132 -9.60 -10.57 6.93
CA LEU A 132 -10.72 -11.30 6.32
C LEU A 132 -11.93 -11.38 7.28
N GLY A 133 -12.23 -10.26 7.93
CA GLY A 133 -13.32 -10.12 8.91
C GLY A 133 -12.93 -10.38 10.37
N ARG A 134 -11.80 -11.02 10.66
CA ARG A 134 -11.28 -11.25 12.03
C ARG A 134 -10.64 -9.97 12.57
N MET A 135 -11.01 -9.54 13.77
CA MET A 135 -10.50 -8.28 14.37
C MET A 135 -9.18 -8.50 15.11
N ALA A 136 -8.09 -8.67 14.36
CA ALA A 136 -6.77 -8.82 14.94
C ALA A 136 -6.21 -7.49 15.45
N THR A 137 -5.45 -7.53 16.53
CA THR A 137 -4.71 -6.38 17.07
C THR A 137 -3.34 -6.31 16.42
N TYR A 138 -2.97 -5.14 15.91
CA TYR A 138 -1.62 -4.80 15.48
C TYR A 138 -0.72 -4.54 16.68
N VAL A 139 0.25 -5.42 16.85
CA VAL A 139 1.15 -5.41 17.99
C VAL A 139 2.46 -4.74 17.62
N ASP A 140 3.11 -5.25 16.57
CA ASP A 140 4.48 -4.89 16.23
C ASP A 140 4.80 -5.17 14.76
N TYR A 141 5.97 -4.75 14.27
CA TYR A 141 6.40 -5.00 12.89
C TYR A 141 7.90 -5.26 12.77
N ASP A 142 8.35 -5.77 11.63
CA ASP A 142 9.76 -5.72 11.22
C ASP A 142 9.86 -4.99 9.89
N MET A 143 10.87 -4.15 9.74
CA MET A 143 11.10 -3.35 8.54
C MET A 143 12.58 -3.25 8.25
N SER A 144 12.90 -3.13 6.96
CA SER A 144 14.26 -2.95 6.47
C SER A 144 14.32 -1.88 5.39
N ILE A 145 15.47 -1.23 5.29
CA ILE A 145 15.81 -0.32 4.19
C ILE A 145 16.54 -1.15 3.14
N GLU A 146 15.94 -1.29 1.97
CA GLU A 146 16.60 -1.88 0.82
C GLU A 146 17.26 -0.79 -0.01
N VAL A 147 18.47 -1.02 -0.49
CA VAL A 147 19.17 -0.13 -1.42
C VAL A 147 19.50 -0.90 -2.68
N GLN A 148 19.16 -0.34 -3.83
CA GLN A 148 19.48 -0.88 -5.14
C GLN A 148 20.37 0.10 -5.90
N GLU A 149 21.46 -0.41 -6.45
CA GLU A 149 22.39 0.35 -7.28
C GLU A 149 22.00 0.33 -8.75
N ASN A 150 22.45 1.34 -9.50
CA ASN A 150 22.35 1.39 -10.96
C ASN A 150 20.91 1.23 -11.49
N VAL A 151 19.97 1.94 -10.87
CA VAL A 151 18.55 1.85 -11.23
C VAL A 151 18.24 2.82 -12.38
N THR A 152 17.71 2.30 -13.47
CA THR A 152 17.20 3.11 -14.59
C THR A 152 15.68 3.06 -14.62
N ILE A 153 15.04 4.22 -14.65
CA ILE A 153 13.59 4.36 -14.78
C ILE A 153 13.28 5.11 -16.09
N PRO A 154 12.81 4.44 -17.15
CA PRO A 154 12.37 5.11 -18.36
C PRO A 154 11.18 6.05 -18.10
N ALA A 155 10.98 7.05 -18.95
CA ALA A 155 9.82 7.94 -18.88
C ALA A 155 8.51 7.15 -18.97
N GLY A 156 7.59 7.38 -18.02
CA GLY A 156 6.36 6.60 -17.86
C GLY A 156 6.58 5.18 -17.31
N GLY A 157 7.82 4.80 -17.05
CA GLY A 157 8.21 3.54 -16.44
C GLY A 157 8.34 3.64 -14.92
N SER A 158 8.56 2.50 -14.29
CA SER A 158 8.73 2.42 -12.83
C SER A 158 9.79 1.41 -12.43
N ALA A 159 10.42 1.62 -11.28
CA ALA A 159 11.26 0.65 -10.60
C ALA A 159 10.68 0.33 -9.20
N VAL A 160 10.94 -0.88 -8.71
CA VAL A 160 10.56 -1.30 -7.35
C VAL A 160 11.82 -1.56 -6.56
N VAL A 161 11.95 -0.94 -5.39
CA VAL A 161 13.08 -1.13 -4.47
C VAL A 161 12.51 -1.37 -3.08
N GLY A 162 12.78 -2.54 -2.50
CA GLY A 162 12.11 -2.98 -1.27
C GLY A 162 10.59 -3.03 -1.42
N GLY A 163 9.87 -2.31 -0.56
CA GLY A 163 8.41 -2.15 -0.60
C GLY A 163 7.94 -0.87 -1.31
N THR A 164 8.82 -0.16 -2.02
CA THR A 164 8.55 1.13 -2.65
C THR A 164 8.58 1.03 -4.19
N VAL A 165 7.57 1.59 -4.84
CA VAL A 165 7.47 1.73 -6.29
C VAL A 165 7.74 3.18 -6.69
N TYR A 166 8.79 3.41 -7.45
CA TYR A 166 9.16 4.69 -8.02
C TYR A 166 8.67 4.79 -9.45
N HIS A 167 7.73 5.70 -9.73
CA HIS A 167 7.20 5.93 -11.07
C HIS A 167 7.67 7.27 -11.60
N TYR A 168 8.35 7.25 -12.74
CA TYR A 168 8.85 8.47 -13.37
C TYR A 168 7.78 9.08 -14.27
N TYR A 169 7.30 10.25 -13.86
CA TYR A 169 6.39 11.08 -14.62
C TYR A 169 7.14 12.32 -15.15
N ALA A 170 7.51 12.27 -16.43
CA ALA A 170 8.00 13.46 -17.13
C ALA A 170 6.80 14.31 -17.54
N THR A 171 6.50 15.39 -16.82
CA THR A 171 5.52 16.36 -17.36
C THR A 171 6.19 17.12 -18.49
N VAL A 172 5.51 17.24 -19.63
CA VAL A 172 5.89 18.20 -20.67
C VAL A 172 5.77 19.59 -20.04
N GLY A 173 6.89 20.20 -19.67
CA GLY A 173 6.87 21.62 -19.33
C GLY A 173 6.93 22.47 -20.60
N HIS A 174 6.78 23.78 -20.44
CA HIS A 174 6.80 24.72 -21.55
C HIS A 174 8.21 24.82 -22.14
N GLU A 175 8.47 24.06 -23.22
CA GLU A 175 9.63 24.08 -24.14
C GLU A 175 11.03 23.89 -23.52
N THR A 176 11.39 24.60 -22.46
CA THR A 176 12.73 24.63 -21.85
C THR A 176 12.80 24.07 -20.43
N MET A 177 11.67 23.97 -19.72
CA MET A 177 11.61 23.41 -18.37
C MET A 177 11.00 22.00 -18.42
N ALA A 178 11.68 20.99 -17.88
CA ALA A 178 11.13 19.65 -17.72
C ALA A 178 11.00 19.34 -16.23
N ASN A 179 9.77 19.08 -15.74
CA ASN A 179 9.61 18.59 -14.36
C ASN A 179 9.81 17.07 -14.35
N HIS A 180 10.95 16.64 -13.84
CA HIS A 180 11.25 15.22 -13.70
C HIS A 180 10.71 14.71 -12.35
N ALA A 181 9.40 14.52 -12.29
CA ALA A 181 8.71 14.13 -11.07
C ALA A 181 8.72 12.61 -10.88
N LEU A 182 9.01 12.18 -9.65
CA LEU A 182 8.83 10.81 -9.18
C LEU A 182 7.57 10.74 -8.33
N HIS A 183 6.67 9.82 -8.67
CA HIS A 183 5.68 9.35 -7.71
C HIS A 183 6.29 8.22 -6.91
N VAL A 184 6.25 8.34 -5.58
CA VAL A 184 6.77 7.33 -4.66
C VAL A 184 5.56 6.64 -4.05
N LYS A 185 5.31 5.39 -4.44
CA LYS A 185 4.14 4.61 -4.03
C LYS A 185 4.57 3.39 -3.20
N THR A 186 3.68 2.81 -2.42
CA THR A 186 3.90 1.44 -1.89
C THR A 186 3.67 0.39 -2.98
N ILE A 187 4.10 -0.85 -2.73
CA ILE A 187 3.77 -2.01 -3.59
C ILE A 187 2.26 -2.25 -3.77
N ALA A 188 1.43 -1.87 -2.79
CA ALA A 188 -0.03 -1.91 -2.96
C ALA A 188 -0.54 -0.75 -3.83
N GLY A 189 0.18 0.37 -3.84
CA GLY A 189 -0.08 1.53 -4.68
C GLY A 189 -0.28 2.84 -3.93
N THR A 190 -0.34 2.84 -2.59
CA THR A 190 -0.51 4.06 -1.79
C THR A 190 0.55 5.08 -2.16
N ASP A 191 0.13 6.18 -2.79
CA ASP A 191 1.00 7.26 -3.24
C ASP A 191 1.39 8.13 -2.04
N TRP A 192 2.68 8.44 -1.87
CA TRP A 192 3.16 9.28 -0.77
C TRP A 192 3.09 10.79 -1.08
N GLU A 193 2.66 11.16 -2.28
CA GLU A 193 2.49 12.57 -2.68
C GLU A 193 1.68 13.38 -1.66
N TRP A 194 0.63 12.80 -1.05
CA TRP A 194 -0.20 13.50 -0.06
C TRP A 194 0.54 13.83 1.25
N ALA A 195 1.59 13.06 1.60
CA ALA A 195 2.33 13.21 2.85
C ALA A 195 3.62 14.01 2.66
N PHE A 196 4.35 13.76 1.56
CA PHE A 196 5.71 14.26 1.37
C PHE A 196 5.90 15.04 0.05
N GLY A 197 4.87 15.15 -0.80
CA GLY A 197 5.00 15.62 -2.18
C GLY A 197 5.68 14.59 -3.09
N ALA A 198 5.92 14.95 -4.35
CA ALA A 198 6.58 14.11 -5.35
C ALA A 198 7.99 14.62 -5.64
N PRO A 199 9.08 13.83 -5.49
CA PRO A 199 10.45 14.23 -5.84
C PRO A 199 10.57 14.78 -7.26
N VAL A 200 10.78 16.10 -7.42
CA VAL A 200 11.09 16.77 -8.69
C VAL A 200 12.60 16.99 -8.79
N LEU A 201 13.24 16.28 -9.71
CA LEU A 201 14.68 16.34 -9.93
C LEU A 201 15.02 17.31 -11.06
N SER A 202 16.08 18.10 -10.89
CA SER A 202 16.65 18.95 -11.94
C SER A 202 18.06 19.38 -11.56
N ALA A 203 18.98 19.37 -12.53
CA ALA A 203 20.33 19.88 -12.32
C ALA A 203 20.41 21.42 -12.33
N ASN A 204 19.41 22.10 -12.93
CA ASN A 204 19.51 23.51 -13.29
C ASN A 204 18.49 24.40 -12.56
N GLU A 205 17.43 23.82 -11.99
CA GLU A 205 16.36 24.57 -11.34
C GLU A 205 16.63 24.80 -9.86
N THR A 206 16.51 26.06 -9.43
CA THR A 206 16.61 26.43 -8.02
C THR A 206 15.33 26.04 -7.26
N ASN A 207 15.46 25.65 -5.99
CA ASN A 207 14.37 25.17 -5.12
C ASN A 207 13.79 23.79 -5.49
N TRP A 208 14.42 23.05 -6.39
CA TRP A 208 14.10 21.65 -6.65
C TRP A 208 15.10 20.74 -5.91
N TRP A 209 14.87 19.43 -5.91
CA TRP A 209 15.72 18.47 -5.18
C TRP A 209 17.11 18.27 -5.81
N GLY A 210 17.48 18.99 -6.87
CA GLY A 210 18.76 18.75 -7.53
C GLY A 210 18.76 17.35 -8.16
N ASN A 211 19.86 16.63 -7.93
CA ASN A 211 20.02 15.22 -8.28
C ASN A 211 19.93 14.27 -7.08
N ARG A 212 19.57 14.75 -5.87
CA ARG A 212 19.47 13.91 -4.68
C ARG A 212 18.20 14.23 -3.90
N PHE A 213 17.39 13.22 -3.63
CA PHE A 213 16.18 13.39 -2.83
C PHE A 213 16.22 12.55 -1.55
N THR A 214 15.47 13.00 -0.55
CA THR A 214 15.30 12.31 0.72
C THR A 214 13.87 12.53 1.21
N GLN A 215 13.05 11.49 1.12
CA GLN A 215 11.71 11.41 1.70
C GLN A 215 11.72 10.33 2.78
N LEU A 216 12.23 10.69 3.96
CA LEU A 216 12.59 9.74 5.02
C LEU A 216 13.55 8.70 4.44
N TYR A 217 13.23 7.41 4.49
CA TYR A 217 14.07 6.33 3.96
C TYR A 217 13.83 5.99 2.48
N ASN A 218 12.91 6.69 1.81
CA ASN A 218 12.82 6.70 0.35
C ASN A 218 13.78 7.78 -0.17
N GLN A 219 14.97 7.37 -0.59
CA GLN A 219 16.06 8.28 -0.96
C GLN A 219 16.68 7.85 -2.28
N GLY A 220 17.41 8.76 -2.92
CA GLY A 220 18.15 8.39 -4.12
C GLY A 220 19.13 9.47 -4.55
N GLN A 221 20.17 9.01 -5.24
CA GLN A 221 21.17 9.84 -5.92
C GLN A 221 21.08 9.56 -7.43
N ALA A 222 20.51 10.51 -8.17
CA ALA A 222 20.50 10.48 -9.61
C ALA A 222 21.87 10.86 -10.16
N ARG A 223 22.34 10.11 -11.16
CA ARG A 223 23.47 10.45 -12.01
C ARG A 223 23.05 11.11 -13.32
N GLU A 224 21.88 10.73 -13.85
CA GLU A 224 21.30 11.28 -15.06
C GLU A 224 19.83 11.61 -14.85
N VAL A 225 19.44 12.82 -15.24
CA VAL A 225 18.05 13.31 -15.21
C VAL A 225 17.74 13.83 -16.60
N SER A 226 16.91 13.10 -17.37
CA SER A 226 16.55 13.48 -18.75
C SER A 226 15.08 13.18 -19.06
N PRO A 227 14.49 13.81 -20.10
CA PRO A 227 13.10 13.56 -20.47
C PRO A 227 12.79 12.09 -20.82
N GLN A 228 13.81 11.31 -21.20
CA GLN A 228 13.66 9.91 -21.61
C GLN A 228 13.80 8.93 -20.45
N LYS A 229 14.59 9.26 -19.42
CA LYS A 229 14.87 8.36 -18.29
C LYS A 229 15.45 9.11 -17.10
N LEU A 230 15.36 8.47 -15.95
CA LEU A 230 16.17 8.78 -14.77
C LEU A 230 17.15 7.63 -14.55
N GLU A 231 18.41 7.95 -14.27
CA GLU A 231 19.39 6.96 -13.84
C GLU A 231 19.92 7.33 -12.46
N PHE A 232 19.90 6.35 -11.56
CA PHE A 232 20.36 6.46 -10.19
C PHE A 232 21.63 5.67 -9.99
N ASP A 233 22.61 6.29 -9.32
CA ASP A 233 23.73 5.54 -8.74
C ASP A 233 23.19 4.57 -7.70
N TRP A 234 22.26 5.04 -6.87
CA TRP A 234 21.52 4.23 -5.92
C TRP A 234 20.13 4.83 -5.63
N LEU A 235 19.20 3.94 -5.28
CA LEU A 235 17.85 4.24 -4.84
C LEU A 235 17.55 3.38 -3.61
N SER A 236 16.92 3.93 -2.59
CA SER A 236 16.53 3.18 -1.39
C SER A 236 15.02 3.11 -1.25
N GLY A 237 14.49 2.04 -0.65
CA GLY A 237 13.08 1.89 -0.37
C GLY A 237 12.87 1.10 0.90
N ILE A 238 11.78 1.40 1.60
CA ILE A 238 11.43 0.69 2.83
C ILE A 238 10.57 -0.52 2.49
N ARG A 239 10.86 -1.65 3.14
CA ARG A 239 10.06 -2.87 3.08
C ARG A 239 9.56 -3.22 4.46
N MET A 240 8.26 -3.47 4.59
CA MET A 240 7.70 -4.09 5.80
C MET A 240 7.83 -5.60 5.68
N ASP A 241 8.83 -6.14 6.38
CA ASP A 241 9.20 -7.55 6.34
C ASP A 241 8.19 -8.43 7.09
N ARG A 242 7.63 -7.90 8.18
CA ARG A 242 6.68 -8.63 9.03
C ARG A 242 5.66 -7.69 9.66
N LEU A 243 4.41 -8.12 9.68
CA LEU A 243 3.35 -7.59 10.53
C LEU A 243 3.03 -8.60 11.63
N LEU A 244 3.20 -8.22 12.90
CA LEU A 244 2.82 -9.04 14.05
C LEU A 244 1.43 -8.65 14.53
N LEU A 245 0.54 -9.63 14.49
CA LEU A 245 -0.87 -9.51 14.83
C LEU A 245 -1.23 -10.48 15.96
N ALA A 246 -2.30 -10.21 16.70
CA ALA A 246 -2.87 -11.16 17.66
C ALA A 246 -4.40 -11.10 17.72
N GLU A 247 -5.05 -12.25 17.89
CA GLU A 247 -6.53 -12.32 17.87
C GLU A 247 -7.17 -12.32 19.25
N GLN A 248 -6.38 -12.53 20.31
CA GLN A 248 -6.90 -12.64 21.66
C GLN A 248 -6.18 -11.66 22.60
N LYS A 249 -6.89 -10.63 23.05
CA LYS A 249 -6.42 -9.78 24.14
C LYS A 249 -6.66 -10.50 25.48
N VAL A 250 -5.58 -10.79 26.19
CA VAL A 250 -5.60 -11.48 27.51
C VAL A 250 -5.61 -10.46 28.64
N PHE A 251 -4.77 -9.42 28.54
CA PHE A 251 -4.67 -8.36 29.55
C PHE A 251 -4.25 -7.04 28.90
N ALA A 252 -4.72 -5.92 29.47
CA ALA A 252 -4.23 -4.59 29.16
C ALA A 252 -4.41 -3.68 30.39
N GLY A 253 -3.32 -3.12 30.92
CA GLY A 253 -3.36 -2.18 32.04
C GLY A 253 -2.13 -2.26 32.94
N LEU A 254 -2.24 -1.67 34.14
CA LEU A 254 -1.17 -1.68 35.14
C LEU A 254 -1.10 -3.04 35.85
N ALA A 255 0.09 -3.63 35.87
CA ALA A 255 0.39 -4.90 36.52
C ALA A 255 1.54 -4.76 37.53
N ALA A 256 1.35 -5.36 38.69
CA ALA A 256 2.34 -5.44 39.76
C ALA A 256 3.16 -6.73 39.65
N GLN A 257 4.29 -6.76 40.37
CA GLN A 257 5.02 -8.00 40.59
C GLN A 257 4.10 -9.08 41.20
N GLY A 258 4.17 -10.29 40.65
CA GLY A 258 3.35 -11.43 41.04
C GLY A 258 2.06 -11.60 40.24
N ASP A 259 1.60 -10.57 39.53
CA ASP A 259 0.46 -10.69 38.63
C ASP A 259 0.77 -11.70 37.52
N SER A 260 -0.25 -12.49 37.14
CA SER A 260 -0.10 -13.51 36.11
C SER A 260 -1.39 -13.79 35.35
N TRP A 261 -1.25 -14.28 34.12
CA TRP A 261 -2.37 -14.57 33.22
C TRP A 261 -2.12 -15.86 32.44
N GLN A 262 -3.19 -16.63 32.22
CA GLN A 262 -3.14 -17.77 31.31
C GLN A 262 -3.17 -17.30 29.86
N VAL A 263 -2.22 -17.76 29.06
CA VAL A 263 -2.14 -17.56 27.61
C VAL A 263 -2.00 -18.93 26.95
N GLY A 264 -3.11 -19.44 26.42
CA GLY A 264 -3.19 -20.85 25.99
C GLY A 264 -3.00 -21.79 27.18
N ALA A 265 -2.05 -22.73 27.06
CA ALA A 265 -1.69 -23.67 28.13
C ALA A 265 -0.59 -23.16 29.07
N ARG A 266 -0.12 -21.92 28.86
CA ARG A 266 1.06 -21.33 29.51
C ARG A 266 0.65 -20.18 30.40
N THR A 267 1.47 -19.83 31.39
CA THR A 267 1.20 -18.71 32.29
C THR A 267 2.26 -17.64 32.14
N LEU A 268 1.88 -16.41 31.78
CA LEU A 268 2.78 -15.27 31.83
C LEU A 268 2.71 -14.63 33.22
N ARG A 269 3.85 -14.40 33.87
CA ARG A 269 3.99 -13.77 35.19
C ARG A 269 4.85 -12.53 35.12
N VAL A 270 4.47 -11.49 35.86
CA VAL A 270 5.35 -10.34 36.15
C VAL A 270 6.30 -10.72 37.29
N ALA A 271 7.55 -10.99 36.97
CA ALA A 271 8.56 -11.40 37.94
C ALA A 271 9.10 -10.21 38.75
N GLN A 272 9.24 -9.05 38.11
CA GLN A 272 9.77 -7.83 38.71
C GLN A 272 9.30 -6.58 37.95
N VAL A 273 9.11 -5.48 38.67
CA VAL A 273 8.95 -4.13 38.11
C VAL A 273 10.04 -3.24 38.70
N ASP A 274 10.81 -2.58 37.84
CA ASP A 274 11.83 -1.60 38.23
C ASP A 274 11.53 -0.27 37.52
N GLU A 275 10.79 0.60 38.21
CA GLU A 275 10.41 1.91 37.67
C GLU A 275 11.60 2.85 37.48
N GLN A 276 12.66 2.71 38.28
CA GLN A 276 13.86 3.55 38.17
C GLN A 276 14.67 3.20 36.92
N ALA A 277 14.83 1.90 36.65
CA ALA A 277 15.40 1.42 35.40
C ALA A 277 14.43 1.57 34.23
N GLY A 278 13.13 1.78 34.50
CA GLY A 278 12.07 1.82 33.49
C GLY A 278 11.85 0.46 32.82
N THR A 279 12.00 -0.64 33.57
CA THR A 279 11.90 -2.01 33.03
C THR A 279 10.93 -2.88 33.81
N ALA A 280 10.43 -3.93 33.16
CA ALA A 280 9.67 -5.01 33.80
C ALA A 280 10.20 -6.37 33.31
N THR A 281 10.37 -7.32 34.23
CA THR A 281 10.77 -8.69 33.89
C THR A 281 9.54 -9.59 33.85
N LEU A 282 9.34 -10.24 32.71
CA LEU A 282 8.25 -11.16 32.46
C LEU A 282 8.81 -12.59 32.35
N GLU A 283 8.09 -13.54 32.93
CA GLU A 283 8.43 -14.96 32.87
C GLU A 283 7.26 -15.73 32.27
N LEU A 284 7.56 -16.60 31.33
CA LEU A 284 6.60 -17.53 30.76
C LEU A 284 6.80 -18.90 31.41
N LEU A 285 5.75 -19.40 32.04
CA LEU A 285 5.74 -20.65 32.77
C LEU A 285 4.94 -21.71 32.01
N GLU A 286 5.46 -22.94 32.02
CA GLU A 286 4.76 -24.14 31.56
C GLU A 286 4.82 -25.19 32.67
N ASN A 287 3.67 -25.72 33.08
CA ASN A 287 3.57 -26.67 34.20
C ASN A 287 4.22 -26.17 35.51
N GLY A 288 4.18 -24.85 35.75
CA GLY A 288 4.77 -24.22 36.94
C GLY A 288 6.27 -23.94 36.86
N GLU A 289 6.95 -24.35 35.78
CA GLU A 289 8.37 -24.09 35.55
C GLU A 289 8.57 -22.90 34.61
N VAL A 290 9.53 -22.02 34.91
CA VAL A 290 9.91 -20.92 34.00
C VAL A 290 10.61 -21.50 32.77
N LYS A 291 10.04 -21.28 31.59
CA LYS A 291 10.61 -21.71 30.30
C LYS A 291 11.30 -20.59 29.55
N ASN A 292 10.83 -19.37 29.71
CA ASN A 292 11.44 -18.20 29.09
C ASN A 292 11.29 -16.98 30.00
N THR A 293 12.27 -16.08 29.94
CA THR A 293 12.30 -14.85 30.72
C THR A 293 12.72 -13.70 29.82
N ARG A 294 12.00 -12.59 29.88
CA ARG A 294 12.30 -11.39 29.10
C ARG A 294 12.12 -10.14 29.96
N THR A 295 13.15 -9.32 30.02
CA THR A 295 13.05 -7.95 30.52
C THR A 295 12.65 -7.03 29.36
N VAL A 296 11.54 -6.31 29.53
CA VAL A 296 11.05 -5.29 28.60
C VAL A 296 11.37 -3.89 29.14
N GLY A 297 11.68 -2.95 28.24
CA GLY A 297 12.19 -1.62 28.57
C GLY A 297 13.73 -1.51 28.47
N PRO A 298 14.31 -0.32 28.72
CA PRO A 298 13.63 0.93 29.03
C PRO A 298 12.90 1.56 27.83
N VAL A 299 11.91 2.41 28.11
CA VAL A 299 11.20 3.17 27.08
C VAL A 299 12.04 4.35 26.59
N LYS A 300 12.45 4.32 25.32
CA LYS A 300 13.13 5.42 24.63
C LYS A 300 12.14 6.22 23.80
N LYS A 301 11.37 7.11 24.45
CA LYS A 301 10.21 7.81 23.84
C LYS A 301 10.57 8.57 22.56
N GLU A 302 11.77 9.14 22.53
CA GLU A 302 12.32 9.90 21.42
C GLU A 302 12.61 9.06 20.18
N LEU A 303 12.74 7.73 20.31
CA LEU A 303 12.99 6.82 19.19
C LEU A 303 11.73 6.08 18.72
N LEU A 304 10.66 6.10 19.51
CA LEU A 304 9.43 5.40 19.21
C LEU A 304 8.53 6.22 18.26
N ILE A 305 7.76 5.57 17.39
CA ILE A 305 7.68 4.10 17.17
C ILE A 305 8.69 3.55 16.16
N GLU A 306 9.43 4.43 15.50
CA GLU A 306 10.14 4.14 14.26
C GLU A 306 11.30 3.17 14.50
N ASP A 307 12.10 3.40 15.55
CA ASP A 307 13.34 2.66 15.80
C ASP A 307 13.09 1.21 16.21
N THR A 308 13.69 0.31 15.43
CA THR A 308 13.51 -1.15 15.56
C THR A 308 14.04 -1.64 16.90
N ALA A 309 15.22 -1.19 17.33
CA ALA A 309 15.82 -1.65 18.59
C ALA A 309 15.03 -1.16 19.81
N ALA A 310 14.62 0.12 19.81
CA ALA A 310 13.80 0.71 20.87
C ALA A 310 12.44 0.01 20.98
N ARG A 311 11.79 -0.28 19.85
CA ARG A 311 10.50 -0.97 19.84
C ARG A 311 10.63 -2.43 20.30
N LYS A 312 11.61 -3.19 19.79
CA LYS A 312 11.86 -4.58 20.21
C LYS A 312 12.30 -4.73 21.66
N ALA A 313 12.87 -3.68 22.26
CA ALA A 313 13.13 -3.67 23.70
C ALA A 313 11.83 -3.73 24.53
N LEU A 314 10.68 -3.33 23.98
CA LEU A 314 9.40 -3.31 24.69
C LEU A 314 8.58 -4.59 24.51
N VAL A 315 8.97 -5.48 23.60
CA VAL A 315 8.16 -6.63 23.19
C VAL A 315 8.79 -7.94 23.66
N PHE A 316 7.93 -8.84 24.12
CA PHE A 316 8.22 -10.24 24.43
C PHE A 316 7.35 -11.13 23.53
N GLU A 317 7.95 -11.71 22.49
CA GLU A 317 7.30 -12.68 21.61
C GLU A 317 7.74 -14.09 22.01
N ASP A 318 6.80 -15.03 22.14
CA ASP A 318 7.09 -16.45 22.33
C ASP A 318 5.96 -17.31 21.73
N GLY A 319 6.21 -17.86 20.53
CA GLY A 319 5.21 -18.65 19.80
C GLY A 319 3.95 -17.84 19.49
N ASP A 320 2.80 -18.31 19.99
CA ASP A 320 1.48 -17.67 19.84
C ASP A 320 1.16 -16.65 20.95
N MET A 321 2.13 -16.32 21.82
CA MET A 321 2.01 -15.30 22.85
C MET A 321 2.85 -14.09 22.48
N VAL A 322 2.27 -12.90 22.68
CA VAL A 322 3.03 -11.66 22.69
C VAL A 322 2.58 -10.77 23.84
N ALA A 323 3.56 -10.26 24.58
CA ALA A 323 3.35 -9.23 25.58
C ALA A 323 4.23 -8.01 25.29
N PHE A 324 3.78 -6.83 25.67
CA PHE A 324 4.63 -5.65 25.58
C PHE A 324 4.37 -4.63 26.68
N LEU A 325 5.42 -3.88 27.01
CA LEU A 325 5.35 -2.69 27.85
C LEU A 325 4.81 -1.53 27.02
N SER A 326 3.60 -1.06 27.34
CA SER A 326 2.98 0.04 26.63
C SER A 326 3.62 1.37 27.06
N PRO A 327 4.15 2.17 26.14
CA PRO A 327 4.80 3.43 26.50
C PRO A 327 3.80 4.58 26.75
N TRP A 328 2.48 4.34 26.57
CA TRP A 328 1.41 5.33 26.71
C TRP A 328 0.24 4.84 27.58
N PRO A 329 -0.44 5.74 28.33
CA PRO A 329 -0.07 7.14 28.56
C PRO A 329 1.21 7.28 29.40
N ASN A 330 1.42 6.34 30.34
CA ASN A 330 2.67 6.14 31.06
C ASN A 330 3.02 4.65 31.03
N ALA A 331 4.32 4.34 31.00
CA ALA A 331 4.81 2.96 31.03
C ALA A 331 4.80 2.36 32.44
N PHE A 332 4.91 3.21 33.46
CA PHE A 332 4.91 2.82 34.86
C PHE A 332 4.10 3.80 35.70
N GLU A 333 3.43 3.28 36.72
CA GLU A 333 2.68 4.07 37.69
C GLU A 333 2.46 3.27 38.98
N GLY A 334 2.93 3.81 40.12
CA GLY A 334 2.60 3.27 41.44
C GLY A 334 3.21 1.89 41.74
N GLY A 335 4.43 1.63 41.29
CA GLY A 335 5.12 0.34 41.41
C GLY A 335 4.63 -0.71 40.39
N LYS A 336 3.95 -0.28 39.32
CA LYS A 336 3.31 -1.17 38.33
C LYS A 336 3.74 -0.81 36.93
N ALA A 337 3.86 -1.84 36.08
CA ALA A 337 4.14 -1.68 34.66
C ALA A 337 2.84 -1.70 33.85
N ASN A 338 2.69 -0.82 32.87
CA ASN A 338 1.57 -0.81 31.94
C ASN A 338 1.82 -1.85 30.84
N LEU A 339 1.23 -3.03 30.98
CA LEU A 339 1.44 -4.17 30.09
C LEU A 339 0.22 -4.43 29.23
N LYS A 340 0.47 -4.94 28.03
CA LYS A 340 -0.56 -5.60 27.21
C LYS A 340 -0.10 -7.01 26.88
N VAL A 341 -0.99 -7.97 27.04
CA VAL A 341 -0.73 -9.40 26.83
C VAL A 341 -1.75 -9.94 25.86
N TYR A 342 -1.27 -10.64 24.85
CA TYR A 342 -2.07 -11.23 23.80
C TYR A 342 -1.70 -12.71 23.59
N GLY A 343 -2.72 -13.50 23.23
CA GLY A 343 -2.60 -14.86 22.73
C GLY A 343 -3.03 -14.94 21.27
N LYS A 344 -2.82 -16.10 20.66
CA LYS A 344 -3.05 -16.33 19.22
C LYS A 344 -2.33 -15.28 18.36
N ALA A 345 -1.09 -14.99 18.73
CA ALA A 345 -0.20 -14.16 17.94
C ALA A 345 0.17 -14.90 16.65
N PHE A 346 0.21 -14.17 15.55
CA PHE A 346 0.62 -14.68 14.25
C PHE A 346 1.28 -13.57 13.44
N SER A 347 1.96 -13.93 12.36
CA SER A 347 2.67 -12.98 11.51
C SER A 347 2.24 -13.09 10.07
N LEU A 348 2.13 -11.94 9.41
CA LEU A 348 2.16 -11.84 7.95
C LEU A 348 3.58 -11.45 7.55
N ARG A 349 4.23 -12.25 6.71
CA ARG A 349 5.64 -12.07 6.34
C ARG A 349 5.77 -11.85 4.84
N TYR A 350 6.61 -10.90 4.47
CA TYR A 350 6.75 -10.44 3.10
C TYR A 350 7.12 -11.58 2.14
N GLY A 351 6.23 -11.89 1.20
CA GLY A 351 6.40 -12.93 0.19
C GLY A 351 6.25 -14.37 0.68
N GLU A 352 5.99 -14.58 1.97
CA GLU A 352 5.74 -15.91 2.53
C GLU A 352 4.28 -16.32 2.38
N ASP A 353 4.03 -17.63 2.51
CA ASP A 353 2.69 -18.20 2.46
C ASP A 353 1.81 -17.61 3.55
N TYR A 354 0.59 -17.23 3.16
CA TYR A 354 -0.45 -16.92 4.11
C TYR A 354 -0.91 -18.23 4.77
N ALA A 355 -0.49 -18.47 6.02
CA ALA A 355 -0.66 -19.77 6.66
C ALA A 355 -2.08 -20.37 6.63
N PRO A 356 -3.17 -19.60 6.80
CA PRO A 356 -4.54 -20.12 6.68
C PRO A 356 -4.92 -20.55 5.25
N ASP A 357 -4.27 -20.02 4.22
CA ASP A 357 -4.54 -20.33 2.82
C ASP A 357 -3.27 -20.18 1.94
N PRO A 358 -2.46 -21.26 1.81
CA PRO A 358 -1.15 -21.21 1.16
C PRO A 358 -1.20 -21.00 -0.37
N ARG A 359 -2.41 -20.90 -0.95
CA ARG A 359 -2.60 -20.43 -2.34
C ARG A 359 -2.19 -18.96 -2.49
N TYR A 360 -2.13 -18.22 -1.38
CA TYR A 360 -1.82 -16.81 -1.34
C TYR A 360 -0.50 -16.57 -0.59
N ALA A 361 0.27 -15.59 -1.07
CA ALA A 361 1.42 -15.04 -0.36
C ALA A 361 1.04 -13.70 0.30
N SER A 362 1.61 -13.41 1.47
CA SER A 362 1.33 -12.19 2.22
C SER A 362 2.37 -11.10 1.95
N TYR A 363 1.91 -9.85 1.82
CA TYR A 363 2.79 -8.69 1.67
C TYR A 363 2.31 -7.57 2.58
N PRO A 364 2.91 -7.42 3.77
CA PRO A 364 2.67 -6.27 4.63
C PRO A 364 3.01 -4.94 3.94
N VAL A 365 2.24 -3.90 4.22
CA VAL A 365 2.40 -2.58 3.62
C VAL A 365 2.53 -1.55 4.74
N GLY A 366 3.60 -0.75 4.72
CA GLY A 366 3.81 0.30 5.70
C GLY A 366 4.42 1.56 5.10
N CYS A 367 4.35 2.66 5.85
CA CYS A 367 5.07 3.88 5.51
C CYS A 367 6.51 3.85 6.02
N PRO A 368 7.39 4.75 5.52
CA PRO A 368 8.77 4.79 5.97
C PRO A 368 8.98 5.00 7.48
N THR A 369 8.00 5.50 8.22
CA THR A 369 8.09 5.65 9.69
C THR A 369 7.50 4.48 10.48
N GLY A 370 7.10 3.40 9.81
CA GLY A 370 6.63 2.19 10.49
C GLY A 370 5.14 2.15 10.85
N HIS A 371 4.35 3.09 10.34
CA HIS A 371 2.90 2.93 10.38
C HIS A 371 2.49 1.82 9.41
N ASN A 372 1.63 0.92 9.86
CA ASN A 372 0.98 -0.05 8.97
C ASN A 372 0.00 0.70 8.06
N PHE A 373 -0.17 0.22 6.84
CA PHE A 373 -1.16 0.70 5.87
C PHE A 373 -1.97 -0.47 5.29
N GLY A 374 -1.92 -1.60 6.00
CA GLY A 374 -2.58 -2.84 5.67
C GLY A 374 -1.64 -3.87 5.05
N PHE A 375 -2.22 -4.80 4.31
CA PHE A 375 -1.47 -5.90 3.71
C PHE A 375 -2.17 -6.41 2.46
N MET A 376 -1.41 -7.07 1.59
CA MET A 376 -1.93 -7.78 0.42
C MET A 376 -1.87 -9.29 0.66
N LEU A 377 -2.88 -10.01 0.19
CA LEU A 377 -2.83 -11.46 -0.03
C LEU A 377 -2.94 -11.72 -1.52
N VAL A 378 -1.89 -12.29 -2.10
CA VAL A 378 -1.66 -12.32 -3.56
C VAL A 378 -1.62 -13.76 -4.04
N ASN A 379 -2.40 -14.09 -5.08
CA ASN A 379 -2.42 -15.47 -5.61
C ASN A 379 -1.03 -15.88 -6.13
N LYS A 380 -0.56 -17.07 -5.74
CA LYS A 380 0.75 -17.58 -6.18
C LYS A 380 0.68 -18.29 -7.53
N GLU A 381 -0.46 -18.88 -7.85
CA GLU A 381 -0.66 -19.72 -9.04
C GLU A 381 -1.64 -19.09 -10.01
N GLU A 382 -1.53 -19.48 -11.28
CA GLU A 382 -2.47 -19.08 -12.33
C GLU A 382 -3.86 -19.65 -12.01
N ILE A 383 -4.90 -18.82 -12.16
CA ILE A 383 -6.29 -19.21 -11.99
C ILE A 383 -6.94 -19.29 -13.37
N ARG A 384 -7.58 -20.41 -13.68
CA ARG A 384 -8.30 -20.64 -14.94
C ARG A 384 -9.78 -20.90 -14.68
N LEU A 385 -10.65 -20.15 -15.36
CA LEU A 385 -12.10 -20.18 -15.18
C LEU A 385 -12.80 -20.42 -16.52
N LYS A 386 -13.46 -21.58 -16.62
CA LYS A 386 -14.41 -21.88 -17.70
C LYS A 386 -15.76 -21.19 -17.45
N PRO A 387 -16.62 -21.04 -18.47
CA PRO A 387 -18.01 -20.66 -18.25
C PRO A 387 -18.70 -21.56 -17.21
N GLY A 388 -19.40 -20.95 -16.26
CA GLY A 388 -20.04 -21.60 -15.10
C GLY A 388 -19.09 -21.91 -13.93
N ALA A 389 -17.80 -21.57 -14.02
CA ALA A 389 -16.83 -21.81 -12.95
C ALA A 389 -16.62 -20.58 -12.06
N SER A 390 -16.08 -20.81 -10.86
CA SER A 390 -15.72 -19.75 -9.92
C SER A 390 -14.36 -19.98 -9.26
N ALA A 391 -13.65 -18.91 -8.93
CA ALA A 391 -12.46 -18.93 -8.08
C ALA A 391 -12.75 -18.30 -6.72
N THR A 392 -12.32 -18.95 -5.65
CA THR A 392 -12.43 -18.42 -4.28
C THR A 392 -11.22 -17.57 -3.92
N GLY A 393 -11.49 -16.42 -3.32
CA GLY A 393 -10.53 -15.59 -2.59
C GLY A 393 -9.89 -16.34 -1.41
N PRO A 394 -8.96 -15.69 -0.69
CA PRO A 394 -8.32 -16.26 0.49
C PRO A 394 -9.37 -16.62 1.55
N GLU A 395 -9.25 -17.80 2.16
CA GLU A 395 -10.19 -18.37 3.13
C GLU A 395 -11.66 -18.41 2.63
N GLY A 396 -11.91 -18.29 1.32
CA GLY A 396 -13.25 -18.21 0.75
C GLY A 396 -13.98 -16.88 1.01
N TYR A 397 -13.25 -15.81 1.36
CA TYR A 397 -13.81 -14.52 1.77
C TYR A 397 -14.60 -13.78 0.66
N PHE A 398 -14.29 -14.07 -0.60
CA PHE A 398 -15.06 -13.64 -1.78
C PHE A 398 -14.92 -14.67 -2.90
N LYS A 399 -15.67 -14.50 -3.99
CA LYS A 399 -15.58 -15.32 -5.21
C LYS A 399 -15.59 -14.46 -6.46
N ILE A 400 -14.93 -14.96 -7.49
CA ILE A 400 -15.02 -14.47 -8.87
C ILE A 400 -15.74 -15.54 -9.67
N VAL A 401 -16.84 -15.18 -10.34
CA VAL A 401 -17.69 -16.12 -11.07
C VAL A 401 -17.72 -15.71 -12.53
N VAL A 402 -17.40 -16.65 -13.43
CA VAL A 402 -17.46 -16.44 -14.89
C VAL A 402 -18.64 -17.24 -15.41
N ASP A 403 -19.71 -16.56 -15.81
CA ASP A 403 -20.95 -17.20 -16.24
C ASP A 403 -20.88 -17.57 -17.73
N ALA A 404 -20.37 -16.67 -18.57
CA ALA A 404 -20.34 -16.86 -20.02
C ALA A 404 -19.14 -16.19 -20.71
N ILE A 405 -18.62 -16.87 -21.73
CA ILE A 405 -17.57 -16.40 -22.64
C ILE A 405 -18.06 -16.64 -24.07
N ASP A 406 -17.86 -15.66 -24.94
CA ASP A 406 -18.10 -15.75 -26.38
C ASP A 406 -16.84 -15.29 -27.13
N GLY A 407 -16.18 -16.21 -27.84
CA GLY A 407 -14.90 -15.95 -28.47
C GLY A 407 -13.84 -15.48 -27.47
N ASP A 408 -13.34 -14.26 -27.66
CA ASP A 408 -12.38 -13.59 -26.78
C ASP A 408 -13.04 -12.64 -25.77
N LYS A 409 -14.37 -12.69 -25.62
CA LYS A 409 -15.16 -11.80 -24.76
C LYS A 409 -15.77 -12.52 -23.58
N VAL A 410 -15.72 -11.89 -22.41
CA VAL A 410 -16.43 -12.33 -21.19
C VAL A 410 -17.79 -11.63 -21.16
N THR A 411 -18.82 -12.34 -21.60
CA THR A 411 -20.17 -11.77 -21.79
C THR A 411 -20.98 -11.71 -20.51
N ALA A 412 -20.67 -12.56 -19.53
CA ALA A 412 -21.23 -12.47 -18.18
C ALA A 412 -20.25 -12.96 -17.12
N TRP A 413 -20.03 -12.14 -16.10
CA TRP A 413 -19.24 -12.48 -14.91
C TRP A 413 -19.57 -11.51 -13.76
N HIS A 414 -19.28 -11.91 -12.54
CA HIS A 414 -19.52 -11.09 -11.36
C HIS A 414 -18.60 -11.50 -10.20
N VAL A 415 -18.67 -10.74 -9.11
CA VAL A 415 -18.02 -11.09 -7.85
C VAL A 415 -19.05 -11.24 -6.74
N GLU A 416 -18.80 -12.18 -5.84
CA GLU A 416 -19.64 -12.45 -4.67
C GLU A 416 -18.81 -12.29 -3.39
N ASP A 417 -19.41 -11.80 -2.31
CA ASP A 417 -18.79 -11.92 -0.98
C ASP A 417 -19.09 -13.28 -0.34
N LYS A 418 -18.46 -13.57 0.80
CA LYS A 418 -18.65 -14.83 1.54
C LYS A 418 -20.11 -15.12 1.94
N ASP A 419 -20.95 -14.09 2.01
CA ASP A 419 -22.36 -14.20 2.42
C ASP A 419 -23.30 -14.33 1.21
N GLY A 420 -22.75 -14.35 -0.01
CA GLY A 420 -23.47 -14.53 -1.27
C GLY A 420 -24.03 -13.25 -1.86
N ALA A 421 -23.71 -12.07 -1.32
CA ALA A 421 -24.09 -10.83 -1.97
C ALA A 421 -23.21 -10.63 -3.21
N ARG A 422 -23.85 -10.35 -4.34
CA ARG A 422 -23.18 -10.25 -5.64
C ARG A 422 -23.12 -8.84 -6.18
N SER A 423 -22.10 -8.54 -6.97
CA SER A 423 -22.08 -7.36 -7.83
C SER A 423 -23.14 -7.47 -8.95
N ILE A 424 -23.33 -6.38 -9.69
CA ILE A 424 -23.98 -6.45 -11.00
C ILE A 424 -23.18 -7.37 -11.95
N ASN A 425 -23.78 -7.76 -13.08
CA ASN A 425 -23.03 -8.37 -14.17
C ASN A 425 -22.00 -7.38 -14.71
N LEU A 426 -20.73 -7.79 -14.75
CA LEU A 426 -19.58 -7.00 -15.18
C LEU A 426 -19.12 -7.38 -16.61
N GLY A 427 -19.79 -8.34 -17.23
CA GLY A 427 -19.52 -8.77 -18.61
C GLY A 427 -20.16 -7.88 -19.67
N GLY A 428 -19.76 -8.10 -20.92
CA GLY A 428 -20.33 -7.40 -22.08
C GLY A 428 -19.58 -7.66 -23.38
N PRO A 429 -20.09 -7.17 -24.52
CA PRO A 429 -19.53 -7.46 -25.85
C PRO A 429 -18.12 -6.88 -26.07
N GLU A 430 -17.71 -5.90 -25.27
CA GLU A 430 -16.38 -5.26 -25.35
C GLU A 430 -15.42 -5.73 -24.25
N VAL A 431 -15.86 -6.61 -23.36
CA VAL A 431 -15.11 -7.04 -22.17
C VAL A 431 -14.25 -8.25 -22.55
N ALA A 432 -12.93 -8.09 -22.59
CA ALA A 432 -11.98 -9.15 -22.96
C ALA A 432 -11.15 -9.67 -21.76
N SER A 433 -11.44 -9.19 -20.57
CA SER A 433 -10.75 -9.51 -19.32
C SER A 433 -11.71 -9.38 -18.14
N VAL A 434 -11.34 -9.94 -17.00
CA VAL A 434 -12.03 -9.77 -15.71
C VAL A 434 -11.24 -8.86 -14.77
N ASP A 435 -10.43 -7.95 -15.34
CA ASP A 435 -9.68 -6.97 -14.56
C ASP A 435 -10.64 -6.16 -13.70
N LEU A 436 -10.28 -5.97 -12.43
CA LEU A 436 -11.20 -5.50 -11.39
C LEU A 436 -10.51 -4.50 -10.47
N VAL A 437 -11.25 -3.46 -10.13
CA VAL A 437 -10.99 -2.60 -8.99
C VAL A 437 -12.23 -2.65 -8.11
N LEU A 438 -12.15 -3.36 -6.99
CA LEU A 438 -13.20 -3.39 -5.97
C LEU A 438 -12.73 -2.66 -4.72
N GLY A 439 -13.52 -1.70 -4.26
CA GLY A 439 -13.32 -1.00 -2.99
C GLY A 439 -13.20 0.53 -3.13
N GLN A 440 -13.08 1.18 -1.98
CA GLN A 440 -13.06 2.64 -1.80
C GLN A 440 -11.88 3.13 -0.95
N GLY A 441 -10.99 2.22 -0.54
CA GLY A 441 -9.76 2.57 0.18
C GLY A 441 -8.82 3.47 -0.64
N ARG A 442 -7.74 3.94 -0.01
CA ARG A 442 -6.74 4.80 -0.64
C ARG A 442 -6.12 4.16 -1.87
N VAL A 443 -5.83 2.86 -1.83
CA VAL A 443 -5.26 2.16 -2.99
C VAL A 443 -6.24 2.13 -4.16
N ALA A 444 -7.50 1.79 -3.89
CA ALA A 444 -8.53 1.79 -4.93
C ALA A 444 -8.74 3.20 -5.50
N GLY A 445 -9.01 4.18 -4.63
CA GLY A 445 -9.38 5.55 -5.03
C GLY A 445 -8.22 6.43 -5.47
N GLN A 446 -7.20 6.59 -4.62
CA GLN A 446 -6.12 7.56 -4.84
C GLN A 446 -4.97 7.03 -5.70
N ALA A 447 -4.81 5.71 -5.81
CA ALA A 447 -3.77 5.12 -6.65
C ALA A 447 -4.33 4.62 -7.97
N ILE A 448 -5.15 3.57 -7.94
CA ILE A 448 -5.55 2.88 -9.17
C ILE A 448 -6.56 3.71 -9.95
N LEU A 449 -7.64 4.19 -9.32
CA LEU A 449 -8.64 5.02 -10.00
C LEU A 449 -8.07 6.40 -10.40
N LYS A 450 -7.06 6.94 -9.71
CA LYS A 450 -6.30 8.11 -10.20
C LYS A 450 -5.66 7.81 -11.56
N ASP A 451 -5.04 6.65 -11.70
CA ASP A 451 -4.30 6.25 -12.90
C ASP A 451 -5.24 5.85 -14.07
N VAL A 452 -6.33 5.12 -13.80
CA VAL A 452 -7.25 4.60 -14.86
C VAL A 452 -8.56 5.37 -15.02
N GLY A 453 -8.89 6.27 -14.08
CA GLY A 453 -10.21 6.90 -13.94
C GLY A 453 -10.59 7.79 -15.12
N ARG A 454 -9.64 8.50 -15.72
CA ARG A 454 -9.91 9.30 -16.93
C ARG A 454 -10.40 8.42 -18.09
N THR A 455 -9.73 7.29 -18.32
CA THR A 455 -10.11 6.33 -19.36
C THR A 455 -11.41 5.61 -19.02
N MET A 456 -11.67 5.35 -17.74
CA MET A 456 -12.98 4.84 -17.29
C MET A 456 -14.11 5.84 -17.57
N LEU A 457 -13.91 7.11 -17.22
CA LEU A 457 -14.89 8.17 -17.40
C LEU A 457 -15.21 8.40 -18.89
N ALA A 458 -14.19 8.43 -19.75
CA ALA A 458 -14.39 8.53 -21.20
C ALA A 458 -15.26 7.38 -21.74
N ARG A 459 -14.95 6.13 -21.36
CA ARG A 459 -15.75 4.97 -21.74
C ARG A 459 -17.19 5.04 -21.26
N MET A 460 -17.41 5.55 -20.04
CA MET A 460 -18.75 5.74 -19.49
C MET A 460 -19.55 6.74 -20.34
N TYR A 461 -18.95 7.87 -20.74
CA TYR A 461 -19.60 8.83 -21.64
C TYR A 461 -19.87 8.23 -23.02
N ASP A 462 -18.93 7.47 -23.59
CA ASP A 462 -19.13 6.79 -24.88
C ASP A 462 -20.26 5.75 -24.81
N ALA A 463 -20.39 5.04 -23.68
CA ALA A 463 -21.47 4.09 -23.45
C ALA A 463 -22.82 4.79 -23.30
N ALA A 464 -22.88 5.90 -22.54
CA ALA A 464 -24.08 6.71 -22.38
C ALA A 464 -24.54 7.30 -23.73
N ALA A 465 -23.62 7.86 -24.51
CA ALA A 465 -23.93 8.40 -25.84
C ALA A 465 -24.47 7.33 -26.80
N ARG A 466 -23.96 6.10 -26.73
CA ARG A 466 -24.50 4.96 -27.49
C ARG A 466 -25.88 4.54 -27.03
N ALA A 467 -26.13 4.53 -25.71
CA ALA A 467 -27.43 4.21 -25.15
C ALA A 467 -28.49 5.26 -25.56
N ASP A 468 -28.13 6.54 -25.50
CA ASP A 468 -28.99 7.66 -25.91
C ASP A 468 -29.23 7.67 -27.43
N GLY A 469 -28.21 7.34 -28.23
CA GLY A 469 -28.32 7.19 -29.68
C GLY A 469 -29.20 6.01 -30.12
N ASN A 470 -29.30 4.96 -29.30
CA ASN A 470 -30.17 3.80 -29.52
C ASN A 470 -31.58 3.97 -28.93
N ALA A 471 -31.85 5.06 -28.20
CA ALA A 471 -33.16 5.35 -27.59
C ALA A 471 -34.16 6.03 -28.56
N ALA A 472 -33.79 6.26 -29.82
CA ALA A 472 -34.72 6.76 -30.83
C ALA A 472 -35.32 5.59 -31.64
N PRO A 473 -36.63 5.28 -31.53
CA PRO A 473 -37.29 4.51 -32.56
C PRO A 473 -37.38 5.38 -33.82
N ALA A 474 -36.85 4.86 -34.93
CA ALA A 474 -37.12 5.39 -36.26
C ALA A 474 -38.64 5.34 -36.51
N GLY A 475 -39.34 6.46 -36.30
CA GLY A 475 -40.77 6.55 -36.63
C GLY A 475 -41.64 7.54 -35.85
N ALA A 476 -41.14 8.29 -34.86
CA ALA A 476 -41.95 9.32 -34.22
C ALA A 476 -41.84 10.65 -35.00
N GLN A 477 -42.86 10.96 -35.81
CA GLN A 477 -43.05 12.30 -36.36
C GLN A 477 -43.11 13.33 -35.22
N ALA A 478 -42.28 14.38 -35.33
CA ALA A 478 -42.31 15.49 -34.41
C ALA A 478 -43.69 16.19 -34.46
N PRO A 479 -44.35 16.47 -33.32
CA PRO A 479 -45.50 17.35 -33.32
C PRO A 479 -45.03 18.78 -33.66
N ALA A 480 -45.86 19.50 -34.41
CA ALA A 480 -45.60 20.85 -34.86
C ALA A 480 -45.24 21.78 -33.69
N GLN A 481 -44.19 22.60 -33.88
CA GLN A 481 -43.75 23.60 -32.92
C GLN A 481 -44.85 24.65 -32.67
N PRO A 482 -45.22 24.92 -31.41
CA PRO A 482 -45.88 26.17 -31.05
C PRO A 482 -44.84 27.30 -31.08
N GLN A 483 -45.23 28.45 -31.65
CA GLN A 483 -44.44 29.67 -31.67
C GLN A 483 -44.02 30.09 -30.24
N GLU A 484 -42.73 30.41 -30.08
CA GLU A 484 -42.17 31.03 -28.87
C GLU A 484 -42.78 32.42 -28.62
N PRO A 485 -43.14 32.77 -27.37
CA PRO A 485 -43.15 34.15 -26.91
C PRO A 485 -41.75 34.57 -26.44
N ALA A 486 -41.42 35.83 -26.73
CA ALA A 486 -40.14 36.48 -26.52
C ALA A 486 -39.50 36.24 -25.14
N ALA A 487 -38.19 35.97 -25.15
CA ALA A 487 -37.35 35.80 -23.98
C ALA A 487 -37.30 37.08 -23.11
N SER A 488 -37.70 36.96 -21.84
CA SER A 488 -37.30 37.90 -20.80
C SER A 488 -35.94 37.49 -20.25
N ALA A 489 -34.95 38.38 -20.36
CA ALA A 489 -33.61 38.19 -19.83
C ALA A 489 -33.63 38.14 -18.29
N GLY A 490 -33.60 36.94 -17.73
CA GLY A 490 -33.40 36.68 -16.31
C GLY A 490 -32.37 35.56 -16.12
N MET A 491 -31.40 35.77 -15.22
CA MET A 491 -30.44 34.72 -14.89
C MET A 491 -31.16 33.51 -14.30
N SER A 492 -30.82 32.32 -14.79
CA SER A 492 -31.45 31.08 -14.34
C SER A 492 -31.17 30.84 -12.85
N PRO A 493 -32.12 30.21 -12.11
CA PRO A 493 -31.90 29.84 -10.70
C PRO A 493 -30.63 29.03 -10.49
N SER A 494 -30.26 28.19 -11.46
CA SER A 494 -29.02 27.39 -11.47
C SER A 494 -27.76 28.27 -11.52
N LEU A 495 -27.78 29.37 -12.27
CA LEU A 495 -26.67 30.31 -12.35
C LEU A 495 -26.55 31.14 -11.06
N ILE A 496 -27.68 31.48 -10.42
CA ILE A 496 -27.71 32.16 -9.13
C ILE A 496 -27.10 31.27 -8.03
N ILE A 497 -27.45 29.97 -8.02
CA ILE A 497 -26.89 28.99 -7.08
C ILE A 497 -25.39 28.80 -7.33
N ALA A 498 -24.95 28.71 -8.59
CA ALA A 498 -23.54 28.57 -8.93
C ALA A 498 -22.71 29.79 -8.47
N LEU A 499 -23.24 31.01 -8.65
CA LEU A 499 -22.57 32.23 -8.18
C LEU A 499 -22.54 32.33 -6.65
N ALA A 500 -23.59 31.88 -5.96
CA ALA A 500 -23.63 31.85 -4.49
C ALA A 500 -22.60 30.86 -3.90
N LEU A 501 -22.45 29.68 -4.51
CA LEU A 501 -21.44 28.69 -4.09
C LEU A 501 -20.01 29.20 -4.34
N LEU A 502 -19.79 29.92 -5.45
CA LEU A 502 -18.50 30.50 -5.77
C LEU A 502 -18.11 31.61 -4.78
N ALA A 503 -19.08 32.46 -4.39
CA ALA A 503 -18.89 33.50 -3.39
C ALA A 503 -18.57 32.92 -1.99
N LEU A 504 -19.25 31.84 -1.60
CA LEU A 504 -18.96 31.11 -0.35
C LEU A 504 -17.55 30.48 -0.37
N GLY A 505 -17.12 29.91 -1.50
CA GLY A 505 -15.77 29.39 -1.66
C GLY A 505 -14.69 30.47 -1.49
N CYS A 506 -14.89 31.64 -2.09
CA CYS A 506 -13.96 32.77 -1.96
C CYS A 506 -13.88 33.31 -0.52
N LEU A 507 -14.99 33.31 0.23
CA LEU A 507 -15.01 33.73 1.63
C LEU A 507 -14.28 32.75 2.55
N VAL A 508 -14.39 31.44 2.30
CA VAL A 508 -13.66 30.40 3.05
C VAL A 508 -12.16 30.50 2.81
N VAL A 509 -11.75 30.73 1.56
CA VAL A 509 -10.33 30.94 1.21
C VAL A 509 -9.80 32.25 1.83
N GLY A 510 -10.59 33.32 1.81
CA GLY A 510 -10.24 34.59 2.45
C GLY A 510 -10.10 34.49 3.98
N PHE A 511 -11.00 33.75 4.64
CA PHE A 511 -10.96 33.49 6.08
C PHE A 511 -9.69 32.70 6.47
N GLU A 512 -9.35 31.67 5.69
CA GLU A 512 -8.20 30.83 5.98
C GLU A 512 -6.86 31.53 5.70
N LEU A 513 -6.79 32.39 4.68
CA LEU A 513 -5.65 33.29 4.44
C LEU A 513 -5.51 34.36 5.53
N GLY A 514 -6.62 34.87 6.06
CA GLY A 514 -6.63 35.80 7.20
C GLY A 514 -6.16 35.17 8.50
N ARG A 515 -6.54 33.91 8.75
CA ARG A 515 -6.12 33.13 9.92
C ARG A 515 -4.61 32.86 9.91
N ARG A 516 -4.04 32.53 8.76
CA ARG A 516 -2.59 32.23 8.60
C ARG A 516 -1.68 33.45 8.69
N ARG A 517 -2.20 34.68 8.56
CA ARG A 517 -1.43 35.91 8.74
C ARG A 517 -1.39 36.42 10.18
N ARG A 518 -2.15 35.81 11.10
CA ARG A 518 -2.22 36.19 12.52
C ARG A 518 -1.62 35.16 13.48
N ALA A 519 -1.07 34.07 12.95
CA ALA A 519 -0.16 33.15 13.63
C ALA A 519 1.24 33.38 13.08
#